data_AF-A0A4R5AU32-F1
#
_entry.id   AF-A0A4R5AU32-F1
#
_cell.length_a   1.000
_cell.length_b   1.000
_cell.length_c   1.000
_cell.angle_alpha   90.00
_cell.angle_beta   90.00
_cell.angle_gamma   90.00
#
_symmetry.space_group_name_H-M   'P 1'
#
loop_
_entity.id
_entity.type
_entity.pdbx_description
1 polymer ?
#
loop_
_entity_poly.entity_id
_entity_poly.type
_entity_poly.pdbx_seq_one_letter_code
_entity_poly.pdbx_strand_id
1 'polypeptide(L)' 'MQKEALILEPSTNTHVLEADKIEMKKLGNGIIKLKITGNGIVTHGEHGTIKTEAENVIKYIQQEINPISGIMQNAFD' A
#
# COMPACT_ATOMS: atom_id res chain seq x y z
N MET A 1 23.53 -4.43 -3.42
CA MET A 1 22.48 -3.92 -4.33
C MET A 1 21.65 -2.92 -3.53
N GLN A 2 21.31 -1.78 -4.10
CA GLN A 2 20.51 -0.76 -3.44
C GLN A 2 19.04 -1.18 -3.52
N LYS A 3 18.35 -1.30 -2.39
CA LYS A 3 16.93 -1.67 -2.36
C LYS A 3 16.06 -0.45 -2.68
N GLU A 4 14.99 -0.68 -3.42
CA GLU A 4 13.95 0.32 -3.70
C GLU A 4 12.91 0.31 -2.55
N ALA A 5 12.45 1.49 -2.14
CA ALA A 5 11.39 1.66 -1.15
C ALA A 5 10.21 2.40 -1.79
N LEU A 6 9.01 1.84 -1.68
CA LEU A 6 7.78 2.40 -2.24
C LEU A 6 6.71 2.56 -1.17
N ILE A 7 6.18 3.79 -1.04
CA ILE A 7 5.00 4.08 -0.21
C ILE A 7 3.75 3.64 -0.99
N LEU A 8 2.97 2.73 -0.43
CA LEU A 8 1.86 2.08 -1.14
C LEU A 8 0.57 2.92 -1.13
N GLU A 9 0.37 3.75 -0.10
CA GLU A 9 -0.77 4.66 0.02
C GLU A 9 -0.42 5.90 0.88
N PRO A 10 -1.04 7.05 0.62
CA PRO A 10 -0.93 8.22 1.49
C PRO A 10 -1.90 8.07 2.68
N SER A 11 -1.36 7.77 3.85
CA SER A 11 -2.11 7.67 5.12
C SER A 11 -1.24 8.14 6.29
N THR A 12 -1.83 8.29 7.47
CA THR A 12 -1.08 8.56 8.71
C THR A 12 -0.24 7.36 9.14
N ASN A 13 -0.63 6.14 8.76
CA ASN A 13 0.06 4.88 9.02
C ASN A 13 0.34 4.16 7.69
N THR A 14 1.39 4.57 6.98
CA THR A 14 1.66 4.09 5.62
C THR A 14 2.28 2.72 5.60
N HIS A 15 1.86 1.88 4.65
CA HIS A 15 2.62 0.70 4.29
C HIS A 15 3.77 1.06 3.33
N VAL A 16 4.97 0.58 3.67
CA VAL A 16 6.18 0.73 2.86
C VAL A 16 6.59 -0.63 2.34
N LEU A 17 6.80 -0.76 1.03
CA LEU A 17 7.37 -1.95 0.40
C LEU A 17 8.84 -1.72 0.07
N GLU A 18 9.70 -2.61 0.53
CA GLU A 18 11.13 -2.64 0.19
C GLU A 18 11.47 -3.91 -0.61
N ALA A 19 12.14 -3.76 -1.76
CA ALA A 19 12.58 -4.88 -2.59
C ALA A 19 13.80 -4.52 -3.45
N ASP A 20 14.34 -5.47 -4.21
CA ASP A 20 15.45 -5.18 -5.13
C ASP A 20 14.99 -4.39 -6.36
N LYS A 21 13.76 -4.65 -6.82
CA LYS A 21 13.08 -3.87 -7.88
C LYS A 21 11.58 -3.92 -7.67
N ILE A 22 10.90 -2.78 -7.85
CA ILE A 22 9.46 -2.62 -7.70
C ILE A 22 8.87 -1.95 -8.94
N GLU A 23 7.94 -2.62 -9.61
CA GLU A 23 7.11 -1.99 -10.65
C GLU A 23 5.67 -1.90 -10.14
N MET A 24 5.13 -0.67 -10.07
CA MET A 24 3.78 -0.40 -9.59
C MET A 24 2.88 0.06 -10.74
N LYS A 25 1.69 -0.55 -10.84
CA LYS A 25 0.62 -0.10 -11.74
C LYS A 25 -0.68 0.08 -10.97
N LYS A 26 -1.25 1.28 -11.04
CA LYS A 26 -2.62 1.54 -10.54
C LYS A 26 -3.62 0.94 -11.54
N LEU A 27 -4.51 0.07 -11.05
CA LEU A 27 -5.57 -0.53 -11.85
C LEU A 27 -6.91 0.23 -11.72
N GLY A 28 -7.00 1.18 -10.78
CA GLY A 28 -8.22 1.93 -10.47
C GLY A 28 -8.93 1.37 -9.23
N ASN A 29 -9.92 2.11 -8.71
CA ASN A 29 -10.76 1.70 -7.56
C ASN A 29 -9.97 1.23 -6.33
N GLY A 30 -8.83 1.87 -6.03
CA GLY A 30 -7.97 1.48 -4.91
C GLY A 30 -7.12 0.22 -5.14
N ILE A 31 -7.17 -0.39 -6.33
CA ILE A 31 -6.37 -1.59 -6.65
C ILE A 31 -5.01 -1.17 -7.22
N ILE A 32 -3.96 -1.73 -6.64
CA ILE A 32 -2.59 -1.62 -7.15
C ILE A 32 -2.06 -3.02 -7.50
N LYS A 33 -1.40 -3.10 -8.66
CA LYS A 33 -0.62 -4.26 -9.07
C LYS A 33 0.86 -3.95 -8.85
N LEU A 34 1.53 -4.86 -8.16
CA LEU A 34 2.95 -4.80 -7.85
C LEU A 34 3.63 -5.96 -8.56
N LYS A 35 4.77 -5.68 -9.20
CA LYS A 35 5.71 -6.68 -9.67
C LYS A 35 7.02 -6.49 -8.90
N ILE A 36 7.44 -7.51 -8.18
CA ILE A 36 8.52 -7.47 -7.20
C ILE A 36 9.59 -8.45 -7.65
N THR A 37 10.81 -7.97 -7.85
CA THR A 37 11.97 -8.85 -8.04
C THR A 37 12.68 -9.05 -6.71
N GLY A 38 12.92 -10.31 -6.35
CA GLY A 38 13.55 -10.69 -5.09
C GLY A 38 12.55 -10.76 -3.92
N ASN A 39 13.04 -10.55 -2.70
CA ASN A 39 12.20 -10.57 -1.51
C ASN A 39 11.58 -9.19 -1.30
N GLY A 40 10.26 -9.06 -1.49
CA GLY A 40 9.54 -7.85 -1.10
C GLY A 40 9.10 -7.90 0.35
N ILE A 41 9.47 -6.88 1.12
CA ILE A 41 9.16 -6.72 2.54
C ILE A 41 8.19 -5.56 2.69
N VAL A 42 6.97 -5.82 3.16
CA VAL A 42 5.97 -4.78 3.45
C VAL A 42 5.94 -4.53 4.95
N THR A 43 6.13 -3.28 5.36
CA THR A 43 6.11 -2.85 6.75
C THR A 43 5.02 -1.80 6.96
N HIS A 44 4.29 -1.88 8.07
CA HIS A 44 3.26 -0.92 8.45
C HIS A 44 3.68 -0.17 9.72
N GLY A 45 4.21 1.04 9.59
CA GLY A 45 4.77 1.78 10.74
C GLY A 45 5.80 0.95 11.52
N GLU A 46 5.60 0.77 12.83
CA GLU A 46 6.43 -0.09 13.69
C GLU A 46 5.90 -1.53 13.83
N HIS A 47 4.77 -1.85 13.18
CA HIS A 47 4.03 -3.09 13.43
C HIS A 47 3.93 -3.95 12.18
N GLY A 48 4.49 -5.15 12.27
CA GLY A 48 4.26 -6.24 11.33
C GLY A 48 5.04 -6.09 10.03
N THR A 49 5.65 -7.22 9.63
CA THR A 49 6.40 -7.34 8.40
C THR A 49 5.83 -8.50 7.61
N ILE A 50 5.30 -8.23 6.42
CA ILE A 50 4.81 -9.25 5.50
C ILE A 50 5.86 -9.44 4.42
N LYS A 51 6.33 -10.68 4.26
CA LYS A 51 7.19 -11.05 3.15
C LYS A 51 6.32 -11.52 1.98
N THR A 52 6.53 -10.93 0.81
CA THR A 52 5.92 -11.39 -0.44
C THR A 52 6.70 -12.60 -0.96
N GLU A 53 5.98 -13.68 -1.27
CA GLU A 53 6.56 -14.92 -1.81
C GLU A 53 6.37 -15.04 -3.33
N ALA A 54 5.57 -14.14 -3.90
CA ALA A 54 5.24 -14.14 -5.33
C ALA A 54 5.74 -12.86 -6.00
N GLU A 55 6.20 -13.01 -7.23
CA GLU A 55 6.64 -11.88 -8.06
C GLU A 55 5.51 -10.91 -8.36
N ASN A 56 4.26 -11.39 -8.50
CA ASN A 56 3.11 -10.56 -8.80
C ASN A 56 2.18 -10.51 -7.59
N VAL A 57 1.95 -9.31 -7.06
CA VAL A 57 1.09 -9.07 -5.90
C VAL A 57 0.01 -8.07 -6.27
N ILE A 58 -1.23 -8.35 -5.87
CA ILE A 58 -2.33 -7.40 -5.94
C ILE A 58 -2.62 -6.92 -4.53
N LYS A 59 -2.57 -5.60 -4.33
CA LYS A 59 -3.01 -4.98 -3.08
C LYS A 59 -4.27 -4.16 -3.36
N TYR A 60 -5.28 -4.39 -2.54
CA TYR A 60 -6.47 -3.55 -2.48
C TYR A 60 -6.30 -2.55 -1.33
N ILE A 61 -6.28 -1.27 -1.67
CA ILE A 61 -6.21 -0.19 -0.70
C ILE A 61 -7.65 0.17 -0.35
N GLN A 62 -8.10 -0.28 0.82
CA GLN A 62 -9.33 0.24 1.42
C GLN A 62 -8.97 1.53 2.15
N GLN A 63 -9.50 2.67 1.68
CA GLN A 63 -9.50 3.86 2.51
C GLN A 63 -10.46 3.62 3.67
N GLU A 64 -10.00 3.82 4.90
CA GLU A 64 -10.89 3.91 6.05
C GLU A 64 -11.79 5.14 5.85
N ILE A 65 -12.97 4.92 5.27
CA ILE A 65 -14.05 5.88 5.43
C ILE A 65 -14.46 5.75 6.89
N ASN A 66 -13.88 6.60 7.74
CA ASN A 66 -14.38 6.75 9.08
C ASN A 66 -15.84 7.23 8.96
N PRO A 67 -16.82 6.45 9.45
CA PRO A 67 -18.23 6.79 9.30
C PRO A 67 -18.57 8.16 9.92
N ILE A 68 -17.81 8.61 10.91
CA ILE A 68 -17.96 9.95 11.50
C ILE A 68 -17.48 11.04 10.53
N SER A 69 -16.34 10.83 9.86
CA SER A 69 -15.82 11.77 8.87
C SER A 69 -16.75 11.92 7.66
N GLY A 70 -17.37 10.82 7.21
CA GLY A 70 -18.37 10.83 6.13
C GLY A 70 -19.66 11.55 6.51
N ILE A 71 -20.12 11.43 7.76
CA ILE A 71 -21.29 12.16 8.28
C ILE A 71 -21.00 13.67 8.33
N MET A 72 -19.82 14.09 8.78
CA MET A 72 -19.47 15.52 8.79
C MET A 72 -19.41 16.09 7.38
N GLN A 73 -18.83 15.38 6.42
CA GLN A 73 -18.73 15.86 5.04
C GLN A 73 -20.11 16.04 4.38
N ASN A 74 -21.05 15.12 4.63
CA ASN A 74 -22.43 15.21 4.13
C ASN A 74 -23.29 16.26 4.86
N ALA A 75 -22.88 16.72 6.05
CA ALA A 75 -23.59 17.77 6.78
C ALA A 75 -23.18 19.19 6.35
N PHE A 76 -22.08 19.30 5.60
CA PHE A 76 -21.58 20.55 5.02
C PHE A 76 -21.90 20.70 3.52
N ASP A 77 -22.53 19.70 2.91
CA ASP A 77 -23.14 19.74 1.57
C ASP A 77 -24.66 19.99 1.70
#